data_AF-F8JNT6-F1
#
_entry.id   AF-F8JNT6-F1
#
_cell.length_a   1.000
_cell.length_b   1.000
_cell.length_c   1.000
_cell.angle_alpha   90.00
_cell.angle_beta   90.00
_cell.angle_gamma   90.00
#
_symmetry.space_group_name_H-M   'P 1'
#
loop_
_entity.id
_entity.type
_entity.pdbx_description
1 polymer ?
#
loop_
_entity_poly.entity_id
_entity_poly.type
_entity_poly.pdbx_seq_one_letter_code
_entity_poly.pdbx_strand_id
1 'polypeptide(L)'
;MFVDGDEITGIIDWSEAGRGDALYDLATLTLGHEEHLGDVLTGYGTDVDLDVIRAWWSLRSLLGVRWLVEHGFDPTAPGCEVDVLRARM
;
A
#
# COMPACT_ATOMS: atom_id res chain seq x y z
N MET A 1 -9.11 5.73 8.32
CA MET A 1 -8.69 7.13 8.53
C MET A 1 -9.92 8.01 8.61
N PHE A 2 -9.97 8.95 9.54
CA PHE A 2 -11.03 9.96 9.60
C PHE A 2 -10.51 11.29 9.08
N VAL A 3 -11.39 12.00 8.38
CA VAL A 3 -11.13 13.30 7.75
C VAL A 3 -12.24 14.29 8.09
N ASP A 4 -11.89 15.56 8.26
CA ASP A 4 -12.82 16.70 8.32
C ASP A 4 -12.35 17.76 7.32
N GLY A 5 -13.07 17.87 6.19
CA GLY A 5 -12.57 18.59 5.02
C GLY A 5 -11.23 18.02 4.53
N ASP A 6 -10.20 18.86 4.50
CA ASP A 6 -8.84 18.51 4.11
C ASP A 6 -7.95 18.10 5.30
N GLU A 7 -8.49 18.02 6.51
CA GLU A 7 -7.74 17.68 7.72
C GLU A 7 -7.92 16.20 8.11
N ILE A 8 -6.81 15.51 8.39
CA ILE A 8 -6.82 14.17 8.98
C ILE A 8 -7.08 14.30 10.48
N THR A 9 -8.20 13.77 10.96
CA THR A 9 -8.61 13.86 12.36
C THR A 9 -8.39 12.57 13.14
N GLY A 10 -8.04 11.46 12.48
CA GLY A 10 -7.72 10.22 13.17
C GLY A 10 -7.21 9.08 12.29
N ILE A 11 -6.32 8.29 12.87
CA ILE A 11 -5.86 7.00 12.34
C ILE A 11 -6.42 5.89 13.24
N ILE A 12 -7.03 4.88 12.64
CA ILE A 12 -7.76 3.80 13.33
C ILE A 12 -7.25 2.43 12.86
N ASP A 13 -7.89 1.36 13.32
CA ASP A 13 -7.57 -0.03 12.94
C ASP A 13 -6.14 -0.46 13.29
N TRP A 14 -5.72 -0.14 14.52
CA TRP A 14 -4.39 -0.46 15.07
C TRP A 14 -4.18 -1.94 15.46
N SER A 15 -5.09 -2.86 15.09
CA SER A 15 -4.99 -4.26 15.53
C SER A 15 -3.75 -4.98 14.99
N GLU A 16 -3.28 -4.60 13.81
CA GLU A 16 -2.07 -5.15 13.16
C GLU A 16 -0.81 -4.32 13.42
N ALA A 17 -0.88 -3.31 14.29
CA ALA A 17 0.26 -2.46 14.57
C ALA A 17 1.39 -3.24 15.26
N GLY A 18 2.61 -3.06 14.79
CA GLY A 18 3.78 -3.77 15.30
C GLY A 18 5.08 -3.04 14.98
N ARG A 19 6.19 -3.56 15.52
CA ARG A 19 7.53 -3.10 15.11
C ARG A 19 7.93 -3.78 13.82
N GLY A 20 8.34 -3.00 12.82
CA GLY A 20 8.73 -3.50 11.51
C GLY A 20 9.51 -2.47 10.71
N ASP A 21 9.62 -2.72 9.41
CA ASP A 21 10.17 -1.78 8.44
C ASP A 21 9.15 -0.65 8.20
N ALA A 22 9.53 0.60 8.45
CA ALA A 22 8.66 1.75 8.25
C ALA A 22 8.29 1.97 6.78
N LEU A 23 9.11 1.46 5.83
CA LEU A 23 8.79 1.55 4.40
C LEU A 23 7.59 0.67 4.02
N TYR A 24 7.22 -0.30 4.86
CA TYR A 24 5.98 -1.06 4.69
C TYR A 24 4.74 -0.16 4.82
N ASP A 25 4.75 0.81 5.73
CA ASP A 25 3.63 1.73 5.91
C ASP A 25 3.51 2.68 4.71
N LEU A 26 4.64 3.21 4.22
CA LEU A 26 4.66 4.06 3.02
C LEU A 26 4.20 3.31 1.79
N ALA A 27 4.66 2.06 1.61
CA ALA A 27 4.20 1.19 0.55
C ALA A 27 2.69 0.93 0.65
N THR A 28 2.18 0.64 1.85
CA THR A 28 0.75 0.38 2.07
C THR A 28 -0.12 1.61 1.73
N LEU A 29 0.29 2.81 2.13
CA LEU A 29 -0.44 4.05 1.85
C LEU A 29 -0.52 4.39 0.36
N THR A 30 0.40 3.86 -0.45
CA THR A 30 0.57 4.22 -1.87
C THR A 30 0.34 3.03 -2.81
N LEU A 31 -0.07 1.88 -2.27
CA LEU A 31 -0.35 0.68 -3.07
C LEU A 31 -1.51 0.96 -4.03
N GLY A 32 -1.27 0.79 -5.33
CA GLY A 32 -2.23 1.11 -6.38
C GLY A 32 -2.33 2.61 -6.74
N HIS A 33 -1.57 3.47 -6.06
CA HIS A 33 -1.58 4.92 -6.20
C HIS A 33 -0.15 5.48 -6.27
N GLU A 34 0.61 5.06 -7.30
CA GLU A 34 2.01 5.49 -7.47
C GLU A 34 2.13 6.99 -7.67
N GLU A 35 1.14 7.56 -8.35
CA GLU A 35 1.05 8.99 -8.65
C GLU A 35 1.13 9.86 -7.40
N HIS A 36 0.74 9.33 -6.23
CA HIS A 36 0.76 10.02 -4.95
C HIS A 36 2.01 9.72 -4.11
N LEU A 37 2.89 8.80 -4.53
CA LEU A 37 4.09 8.47 -3.76
C LEU A 37 4.97 9.71 -3.56
N GLY A 38 5.15 10.54 -4.59
CA GLY A 38 5.94 11.77 -4.49
C GLY A 38 5.41 12.74 -3.44
N ASP A 39 4.10 12.90 -3.35
CA ASP A 39 3.45 13.78 -2.37
C ASP A 39 3.66 13.25 -0.94
N VAL A 40 3.47 11.94 -0.74
CA VAL A 40 3.68 11.28 0.56
C VAL A 40 5.13 11.41 1.00
N LEU A 41 6.10 11.16 0.13
CA LEU A 41 7.53 11.25 0.45
C LEU A 41 7.96 12.69 0.77
N THR A 42 7.39 13.67 0.07
CA THR A 42 7.61 15.10 0.37
C THR A 42 7.15 15.43 1.79
N GLY A 43 6.00 14.91 2.22
CA GLY A 43 5.51 15.07 3.58
C GLY A 43 6.30 14.26 4.63
N TYR A 44 6.80 13.08 4.27
CA TYR A 44 7.57 12.20 5.15
C TYR A 44 8.93 12.79 5.53
N GLY A 45 9.53 13.58 4.63
CA GLY A 45 10.63 14.49 4.95
C GLY A 45 12.01 13.83 5.11
N THR A 46 12.18 12.60 4.65
CA THR A 46 13.48 11.92 4.62
C THR A 46 13.65 11.09 3.36
N ASP A 47 14.89 10.90 2.93
CA ASP A 47 15.22 10.04 1.80
C ASP A 47 14.94 8.58 2.16
N VAL A 48 14.28 7.86 1.24
CA VAL A 48 13.91 6.46 1.41
C VAL A 48 14.33 5.64 0.19
N ASP A 49 14.52 4.35 0.40
CA ASP A 49 14.83 3.42 -0.68
C ASP A 49 13.55 3.06 -1.45
N LEU A 50 13.42 3.59 -2.68
CA LEU A 50 12.27 3.34 -3.55
C LEU A 50 12.18 1.88 -4.01
N ASP A 51 13.30 1.16 -4.10
CA ASP A 51 13.29 -0.23 -4.51
C ASP A 51 12.73 -1.12 -3.39
N VAL A 52 12.92 -0.74 -2.13
CA VAL A 52 12.27 -1.40 -0.99
C VAL A 52 10.74 -1.17 -1.01
N ILE A 53 10.29 0.05 -1.31
CA ILE A 53 8.85 0.34 -1.46
C ILE A 53 8.24 -0.51 -2.57
N ARG A 54 8.92 -0.60 -3.73
CA ARG A 54 8.46 -1.44 -4.85
C ARG A 54 8.43 -2.92 -4.49
N ALA A 55 9.44 -3.41 -3.77
CA ALA A 55 9.46 -4.78 -3.28
C ALA A 55 8.29 -5.07 -2.33
N TRP A 56 7.96 -4.14 -1.43
CA TRP A 56 6.80 -4.25 -0.54
C TRP A 56 5.48 -4.27 -1.30
N TRP A 57 5.31 -3.44 -2.33
CA TRP A 57 4.14 -3.50 -3.21
C TRP A 57 3.99 -4.87 -3.88
N SER A 58 5.07 -5.40 -4.48
CA SER A 58 5.03 -6.72 -5.11
C SER A 58 4.66 -7.82 -4.12
N LEU A 59 5.28 -7.83 -2.93
CA LEU A 59 4.97 -8.81 -1.91
C LEU A 59 3.51 -8.69 -1.43
N ARG A 60 3.03 -7.47 -1.19
CA ARG A 60 1.67 -7.23 -0.69
C ARG A 60 0.62 -7.67 -1.70
N SER A 61 0.84 -7.42 -2.98
CA SER A 61 -0.06 -7.88 -4.04
C SER A 61 -0.01 -9.39 -4.22
N LEU A 62 1.17 -10.03 -4.16
CA LEU A 62 1.26 -11.50 -4.21
C LEU A 62 0.53 -12.18 -3.05
N LEU A 63 0.64 -11.62 -1.83
CA LEU A 63 -0.10 -12.11 -0.67
C LEU A 63 -1.61 -11.86 -0.82
N GLY A 64 -2.02 -10.70 -1.36
CA GLY A 64 -3.41 -10.38 -1.67
C GLY A 64 -4.02 -11.33 -2.70
N VAL A 65 -3.31 -11.61 -3.80
CA VAL A 65 -3.72 -12.59 -4.82
C VAL A 65 -4.00 -13.95 -4.19
N ARG A 66 -3.06 -14.45 -3.37
CA ARG A 66 -3.23 -15.73 -2.68
C ARG A 66 -4.48 -15.73 -1.81
N TRP A 67 -4.64 -14.70 -0.97
CA TRP A 67 -5.79 -14.59 -0.07
C TRP A 67 -7.12 -14.57 -0.84
N LEU A 68 -7.21 -13.78 -1.91
CA LEU A 68 -8.40 -13.69 -2.76
C LEU A 68 -8.79 -15.06 -3.33
N VAL A 69 -7.81 -15.79 -3.89
CA VAL A 69 -8.03 -17.14 -4.43
C VAL A 69 -8.49 -18.12 -3.34
N GLU A 70 -7.85 -18.10 -2.18
CA GLU A 70 -8.21 -18.98 -1.04
C GLU A 70 -9.64 -18.72 -0.52
N HIS A 71 -10.19 -17.53 -0.76
CA HIS A 71 -11.51 -17.11 -0.29
C HIS A 71 -12.55 -16.99 -1.42
N GLY A 72 -12.25 -17.47 -2.63
CA GLY A 72 -13.19 -17.56 -3.75
C GLY A 72 -13.45 -16.24 -4.49
N PHE A 73 -12.57 -15.25 -4.35
CA PHE A 73 -12.59 -14.00 -5.11
C PHE A 73 -11.69 -14.07 -6.34
N ASP A 74 -12.04 -13.37 -7.42
CA ASP A 74 -11.24 -13.28 -8.64
C ASP A 74 -10.16 -12.19 -8.48
N PRO A 75 -8.86 -12.55 -8.37
CA PRO A 75 -7.79 -11.57 -8.24
C PRO A 75 -7.50 -10.81 -9.54
N THR A 76 -8.09 -11.21 -10.67
CA THR A 76 -7.93 -10.59 -11.99
C THR A 76 -9.07 -9.65 -12.38
N ALA A 77 -10.06 -9.47 -11.50
CA ALA A 77 -11.11 -8.48 -11.73
C ALA A 77 -10.50 -7.06 -11.88
N PRO A 78 -11.10 -6.17 -12.69
CA PRO A 78 -10.55 -4.84 -12.92
C PRO A 78 -10.25 -4.09 -11.63
N GLY A 79 -9.00 -3.63 -11.47
CA GLY A 79 -8.53 -2.92 -10.29
C GLY A 79 -8.16 -3.81 -9.09
N CYS A 80 -8.18 -5.14 -9.23
CA CYS A 80 -7.72 -6.05 -8.19
C CYS A 80 -6.19 -6.24 -8.18
N GLU A 81 -5.71 -7.06 -7.25
CA GLU A 81 -4.28 -7.24 -6.92
C GLU A 81 -3.39 -7.62 -8.12
N VAL A 82 -3.91 -8.29 -9.15
CA VAL A 82 -3.14 -8.59 -10.36
C VAL A 82 -2.86 -7.34 -11.20
N ASP A 83 -3.81 -6.41 -11.28
CA ASP A 83 -3.60 -5.14 -11.98
C ASP A 83 -2.58 -4.27 -11.24
N VAL A 84 -2.67 -4.24 -9.91
CA VAL A 84 -1.71 -3.52 -9.04
C VAL A 84 -0.31 -4.09 -9.20
N LEU A 85 -0.16 -5.42 -9.19
CA LEU A 85 1.12 -6.10 -9.40
C LEU A 85 1.72 -5.80 -10.77
N ARG A 86 0.90 -5.82 -11.83
CA ARG A 86 1.34 -5.55 -13.21
C ARG A 86 1.76 -4.12 -13.44
N ALA A 87 1.17 -3.16 -12.72
CA ALA A 87 1.58 -1.75 -12.80
C ALA A 87 3.03 -1.52 -12.32
N ARG A 88 3.68 -2.53 -11.73
CA ARG A 88 5.06 -2.48 -11.21
C ARG A 88 6.09 -3.26 -12.03
N MET A 89 5.64 -3.96 -13.08
CA MET A 89 6.48 -4.70 -14.02
C MET A 89 6.75 -3.85 -15.26
#